data_AF-A0A2W4JHJ2-F1
#
_entry.id   AF-A0A2W4JHJ2-F1
#
_cell.length_a   1.000
_cell.length_b   1.000
_cell.length_c   1.000
_cell.angle_alpha   90.00
_cell.angle_beta   90.00
_cell.angle_gamma   90.00
#
_symmetry.space_group_name_H-M   'P 1'
#
loop_
_entity.id
_entity.type
_entity.pdbx_description
1 polymer ?
#
loop_
_entity_poly.entity_id
_entity_poly.type
_entity_poly.pdbx_seq_one_letter_code
_entity_poly.pdbx_strand_id
1 'polypeptide(L)'
;MKKALDAANARLPALRALAVCLLAVCLLAACAAKPPKPTPTRARLVATEQVNPDVSGRASAIVVRLFQLRSEGEFADAEFFALYEKEKEVLGESLVSREEYVLA
;
A
#
# COMPACT_ATOMS: atom_id res chain seq x y z
N MET A 1 -25.55 -36.13 -48.15
CA MET A 1 -25.36 -34.67 -48.02
C MET A 1 -26.06 -34.08 -46.78
N LYS A 2 -27.34 -34.40 -46.50
CA LYS A 2 -28.11 -33.90 -45.33
C LYS A 2 -27.45 -34.15 -43.94
N LYS A 3 -27.01 -35.40 -43.67
CA LYS A 3 -26.31 -35.78 -42.41
C LYS A 3 -25.06 -34.93 -42.07
N ALA A 4 -24.32 -34.46 -43.08
CA ALA A 4 -23.13 -33.64 -42.87
C ALA A 4 -23.50 -32.18 -42.54
N LEU A 5 -24.60 -31.68 -43.12
CA LEU A 5 -25.15 -30.35 -42.86
C LEU A 5 -25.76 -30.26 -41.45
N ASP A 6 -26.47 -31.30 -41.01
CA ASP A 6 -27.08 -31.38 -39.68
C ASP A 6 -26.00 -31.43 -38.57
N ALA A 7 -24.90 -32.17 -38.80
CA ALA A 7 -23.76 -32.23 -37.89
C ALA A 7 -22.98 -30.89 -37.81
N ALA A 8 -22.92 -30.12 -38.90
CA ALA A 8 -22.35 -28.78 -38.90
C ALA A 8 -23.24 -27.82 -38.08
N ASN A 9 -24.55 -27.86 -38.28
CA ASN A 9 -25.52 -27.00 -37.57
C ASN A 9 -25.55 -27.27 -36.06
N ALA A 10 -25.33 -28.50 -35.62
CA ALA A 10 -25.20 -28.85 -34.20
C ALA A 10 -23.89 -28.35 -33.56
N ARG A 11 -22.84 -28.10 -34.36
CA ARG A 11 -21.54 -27.58 -33.88
C ARG A 11 -21.56 -26.07 -33.67
N LEU A 12 -22.37 -25.31 -34.42
CA LEU A 12 -22.51 -23.85 -34.26
C LEU A 12 -22.93 -23.38 -32.85
N PRO A 13 -23.97 -23.92 -32.20
CA PRO A 13 -24.35 -23.51 -30.85
C PRO A 13 -23.31 -23.96 -29.80
N ALA A 14 -22.67 -25.12 -29.98
CA ALA A 14 -21.61 -25.59 -29.11
C ALA A 14 -20.35 -24.70 -29.19
N LEU A 15 -19.96 -24.27 -30.40
CA LEU A 15 -18.86 -23.32 -30.62
C LEU A 15 -19.17 -21.94 -30.04
N ARG A 16 -20.43 -21.47 -30.14
CA ARG A 16 -20.87 -20.22 -29.51
C ARG A 16 -20.85 -20.30 -27.99
N ALA A 17 -21.36 -21.38 -27.41
CA ALA A 17 -21.32 -21.60 -25.96
C ALA A 17 -19.87 -21.67 -25.46
N LEU A 18 -18.98 -22.36 -26.19
CA LEU A 18 -17.55 -22.41 -25.87
C LEU A 18 -16.92 -21.01 -25.94
N ALA A 19 -17.22 -20.21 -26.98
CA ALA A 19 -16.71 -18.86 -27.11
C ALA A 19 -17.18 -17.93 -25.99
N VAL A 20 -18.46 -18.04 -25.57
CA VAL A 20 -19.01 -17.29 -24.44
C VAL A 20 -18.35 -17.70 -23.12
N CYS A 21 -18.17 -19.00 -22.89
CA CYS A 21 -17.44 -19.49 -21.71
C CYS A 21 -15.99 -19.02 -21.69
N LEU A 22 -15.31 -19.05 -22.84
CA LEU A 22 -13.92 -18.59 -22.96
C LEU A 22 -13.82 -17.08 -22.67
N LEU A 23 -14.74 -16.28 -23.22
CA LEU A 23 -14.82 -14.85 -22.95
C LEU A 23 -15.09 -14.56 -21.47
N ALA A 24 -16.00 -15.30 -20.84
CA ALA A 24 -16.30 -15.16 -19.41
C ALA A 24 -15.08 -15.49 -18.53
N VAL A 25 -14.34 -16.55 -18.86
CA VAL A 25 -13.08 -16.91 -18.16
C VAL A 25 -12.02 -15.83 -18.35
N CYS A 26 -11.87 -15.28 -19.56
CA CYS A 26 -10.94 -14.17 -19.82
C CYS A 26 -11.30 -12.91 -19.03
N LEU A 27 -12.60 -12.58 -18.93
CA LEU A 27 -13.07 -11.43 -18.14
C LEU A 27 -12.85 -11.62 -16.64
N LEU A 28 -13.04 -12.83 -16.11
CA LEU A 28 -12.79 -13.15 -14.70
C LEU A 28 -11.29 -13.15 -14.36
N ALA A 29 -10.43 -13.53 -15.29
CA ALA A 29 -8.97 -13.52 -15.10
C ALA A 29 -8.39 -12.11 -14.98
N ALA A 30 -9.06 -11.09 -15.54
CA ALA A 30 -8.61 -9.69 -15.49
C ALA A 30 -8.64 -9.10 -14.07
N CYS A 31 -9.47 -9.63 -13.17
CA CYS A 31 -9.57 -9.16 -11.78
C CYS A 31 -8.55 -9.82 -10.83
N ALA A 32 -7.76 -10.80 -11.30
CA ALA A 32 -6.84 -11.55 -10.46
C ALA A 32 -5.44 -10.91 -10.34
N ALA A 33 -5.26 -9.67 -10.80
CA ALA A 33 -3.99 -8.97 -10.69
C ALA A 33 -3.64 -8.76 -9.21
N LYS A 34 -2.51 -9.33 -8.77
CA LYS A 34 -1.99 -9.10 -7.42
C LYS A 34 -1.53 -7.63 -7.31
N PRO A 35 -1.76 -6.99 -6.17
CA PRO A 35 -1.16 -5.67 -5.93
C PRO A 35 0.36 -5.78 -6.05
N PRO A 36 1.05 -4.70 -6.48
CA PRO A 36 2.50 -4.68 -6.50
C PRO A 36 3.03 -5.01 -5.11
N LYS A 37 4.12 -5.79 -5.06
CA LYS A 37 4.78 -6.08 -3.79
C LYS A 37 5.25 -4.76 -3.17
N PRO A 38 5.10 -4.56 -1.85
CA PRO A 38 5.67 -3.39 -1.18
C PRO A 38 7.17 -3.32 -1.45
N THR A 39 7.67 -2.14 -1.81
CA THR A 39 9.11 -1.92 -1.89
C THR A 39 9.67 -1.93 -0.47
N PRO A 40 10.65 -2.79 -0.14
CA PRO A 40 11.30 -2.76 1.15
C PRO A 40 12.10 -1.45 1.30
N THR A 41 11.67 -0.60 2.21
CA THR A 41 12.35 0.66 2.53
C THR A 41 13.35 0.42 3.65
N ARG A 42 14.57 0.94 3.50
CA ARG A 42 15.59 0.94 4.55
C ARG A 42 15.87 2.37 4.99
N ALA A 43 15.74 2.62 6.29
CA ALA A 43 16.13 3.87 6.92
C ALA A 43 17.38 3.65 7.78
N ARG A 44 18.30 4.61 7.79
CA ARG A 44 19.44 4.63 8.71
C ARG A 44 19.40 5.94 9.48
N LEU A 45 19.11 5.84 10.78
CA LEU A 45 19.12 6.98 11.70
C LEU A 45 20.54 7.14 12.26
N VAL A 46 21.07 8.36 12.19
CA VAL A 46 22.41 8.70 12.71
C VAL A 46 22.27 10.01 13.49
N ALA A 47 22.59 9.97 14.78
CA ALA A 47 22.73 11.17 15.59
C ALA A 47 24.15 11.74 15.45
N THR A 48 24.24 13.06 15.47
CA THR A 48 25.52 13.78 15.57
C THR A 48 25.93 13.91 17.03
N GLU A 49 27.22 14.14 17.30
CA GLU A 49 27.75 14.34 18.67
C GLU A 49 27.12 15.54 19.42
N GLN A 50 26.45 16.45 18.71
CA GLN A 50 25.79 17.65 19.25
C GLN A 50 24.26 17.60 19.07
N VAL A 51 23.67 16.39 19.02
CA VAL A 51 22.22 16.23 18.84
C VAL A 51 21.47 16.81 20.04
N ASN A 52 20.37 17.53 19.77
CA ASN A 52 19.45 18.10 20.76
C ASN A 52 20.17 18.75 21.97
N PRO A 53 20.94 19.84 21.76
CA PRO A 53 21.70 20.45 22.84
C PRO A 53 20.78 21.08 23.88
N ASP A 54 21.11 20.90 25.16
CA ASP A 54 20.45 21.60 26.26
C ASP A 54 20.91 23.06 26.37
N VAL A 55 20.38 23.79 27.35
CA VAL A 55 20.73 25.21 27.59
C VAL A 55 22.21 25.46 27.91
N SER A 56 22.96 24.43 28.28
CA SER A 56 24.41 24.49 28.50
C SER A 56 25.24 24.07 27.28
N GLY A 57 24.57 23.71 26.17
CA GLY A 57 25.20 23.20 24.95
C GLY A 57 25.58 21.72 25.01
N ARG A 58 25.18 20.99 26.06
CA ARG A 58 25.45 19.54 26.13
C ARG A 58 24.41 18.79 25.29
N ALA A 59 24.88 17.83 24.49
CA ALA A 59 23.98 16.95 23.74
C ALA A 59 23.02 16.20 24.67
N SER A 60 21.76 16.11 24.25
CA SER A 60 20.72 15.34 24.93
C SER A 60 20.16 14.29 23.97
N ALA A 61 19.62 13.21 24.53
CA ALA A 61 18.94 12.21 23.70
C ALA A 61 17.76 12.84 22.95
N ILE A 62 17.47 12.33 21.75
CA ILE A 62 16.31 12.70 20.94
C ILE A 62 15.46 11.47 20.64
N VAL A 63 14.15 11.64 20.71
CA VAL A 63 13.17 10.63 20.29
C VAL A 63 12.78 10.92 18.85
N VAL A 64 12.95 9.93 17.96
CA VAL A 64 12.52 9.97 16.57
C VAL A 64 11.35 9.03 16.39
N ARG A 65 10.20 9.56 15.96
CA ARG A 65 9.05 8.77 15.52
C ARG A 65 9.04 8.66 14.00
N LEU A 66 9.10 7.44 13.49
CA LEU A 66 9.01 7.14 12.06
C LEU A 66 7.59 6.69 11.74
N PHE A 67 6.89 7.46 10.92
CA PHE A 67 5.52 7.16 10.48
C PHE A 67 5.53 6.55 9.09
N GLN A 68 4.86 5.42 8.93
CA GLN A 68 4.48 4.91 7.62
C GLN A 68 3.06 5.37 7.33
N LEU A 69 2.88 6.07 6.22
CA LEU A 69 1.61 6.70 5.86
C LEU A 69 1.09 6.21 4.50
N ARG A 70 -0.24 6.16 4.36
CA ARG A 70 -0.92 5.99 3.07
C ARG A 70 -0.93 7.29 2.27
N SER A 71 -1.07 8.41 2.96
CA SER A 71 -1.05 9.78 2.44
C SER A 71 -0.35 10.68 3.47
N GLU A 72 0.40 11.68 3.00
CA GLU A 72 1.12 12.62 3.88
C GLU A 72 0.31 13.87 4.23
N GLY A 73 -0.85 14.11 3.62
CA GLY A 73 -1.61 15.36 3.75
C GLY A 73 -1.96 15.70 5.20
N GLU A 74 -2.59 14.76 5.92
CA GLU A 74 -2.96 14.97 7.33
C GLU A 74 -1.74 15.17 8.23
N PHE A 75 -0.60 14.56 7.89
CA PHE A 75 0.65 14.73 8.63
C PHE A 75 1.27 16.11 8.38
N ALA A 76 1.27 16.56 7.14
CA ALA A 76 1.86 17.84 6.73
C ALA A 76 1.08 19.04 7.29
N ASP A 77 -0.23 18.91 7.45
CA ASP A 77 -1.11 19.96 7.96
C ASP A 77 -1.19 19.98 9.51
N ALA A 78 -0.72 18.93 10.19
CA ALA A 78 -0.86 18.80 11.64
C ALA A 78 0.22 19.53 12.43
N GLU A 79 -0.18 20.09 13.57
CA GLU A 79 0.77 20.64 14.55
C GLU A 79 1.48 19.53 15.33
N PHE A 80 2.67 19.85 15.85
CA PHE A 80 3.51 18.90 16.58
C PHE A 80 2.76 18.20 17.73
N PHE A 81 2.06 18.94 18.60
CA PHE A 81 1.39 18.34 19.76
C PHE A 81 0.22 17.45 19.35
N ALA A 82 -0.48 17.79 18.26
CA ALA A 82 -1.55 16.97 17.72
C ALA A 82 -0.99 15.60 17.28
N LEU A 83 0.13 15.60 16.56
CA LEU A 83 0.83 14.36 16.20
C LEU A 83 1.45 13.65 17.42
N TYR A 84 2.00 14.40 18.37
CA TYR A 84 2.71 13.82 19.51
C TYR A 84 1.77 13.11 20.50
N GLU A 85 0.58 13.66 20.72
CA GLU A 85 -0.39 13.15 21.71
C GLU A 85 -1.52 12.33 21.09
N LYS A 86 -1.92 12.66 19.85
CA LYS A 86 -3.17 12.18 19.22
C LYS A 86 -2.97 11.73 17.77
N GLU A 87 -1.80 11.16 17.45
CA GLU A 87 -1.44 10.70 16.10
C GLU A 87 -2.52 9.84 15.43
N LYS A 88 -3.21 8.96 16.18
CA LYS A 88 -4.23 8.07 15.61
C LYS A 88 -5.48 8.84 15.18
N GLU A 89 -5.89 9.81 15.99
CA GLU A 89 -7.04 10.67 15.72
C GLU A 89 -6.75 11.65 14.59
N VAL A 90 -5.53 12.21 14.56
CA VAL A 90 -5.10 13.18 13.54
C VAL A 90 -4.92 12.52 12.17
N LEU A 91 -4.23 11.38 12.13
CA LEU A 91 -3.84 10.73 10.88
C LEU A 91 -4.88 9.73 10.36
N GLY A 92 -5.77 9.21 11.23
CA GLY A 92 -6.86 8.32 10.84
C GLY A 92 -6.40 7.16 9.96
N GLU A 93 -7.06 6.99 8.80
CA GLU A 93 -6.75 5.94 7.82
C GLU A 93 -5.42 6.15 7.08
N SER A 94 -4.84 7.35 7.16
CA SER A 94 -3.51 7.64 6.61
C SER A 94 -2.41 6.96 7.43
N LEU A 95 -2.61 6.69 8.73
CA LEU A 95 -1.61 6.00 9.55
C LEU A 95 -1.58 4.49 9.24
N VAL A 96 -0.45 4.01 8.70
CA VAL A 96 -0.20 2.59 8.48
C VAL A 96 0.51 1.97 9.69
N SER A 97 1.61 2.58 10.12
CA SER A 97 2.40 2.14 11.27
C SER A 97 3.23 3.29 11.84
N ARG A 98 3.69 3.11 13.08
CA ARG A 98 4.66 3.99 13.74
C ARG A 98 5.72 3.16 14.43
N GLU A 99 6.97 3.60 14.31
CA GLU A 99 8.10 3.13 15.08
C GLU A 99 8.71 4.30 15.87
N GLU A 100 9.34 4.01 17.00
CA GLU A 100 9.98 5.02 17.85
C GLU A 100 11.39 4.60 18.23
N TYR A 101 12.31 5.54 18.14
CA TYR A 101 13.74 5.34 18.37
C TYR A 101 14.28 6.42 19.29
N VAL A 102 15.10 6.04 20.27
CA VAL A 102 15.90 6.97 21.06
C VAL A 102 17.30 7.00 20.49
N LEU A 103 17.79 8.18 20.14
CA LEU A 103 19.15 8.40 19.63
C LEU A 103 19.92 9.29 20.62
N ALA A 104 21.20 9.00 20.82
CA ALA A 104 22.11 9.76 21.68
C ALA A 104 23.50 9.84 21.02
#